data_AF-A0A351BJD4-F1
#
_entry.id   AF-A0A351BJD4-F1
#
_cell.length_a   1.000
_cell.length_b   1.000
_cell.length_c   1.000
_cell.angle_alpha   90.00
_cell.angle_beta   90.00
_cell.angle_gamma   90.00
#
_symmetry.space_group_name_H-M   'P 1'
#
loop_
_entity.id
_entity.type
_entity.pdbx_description
1 polymer ?
#
loop_
_entity_poly.entity_id
_entity_poly.type
_entity_poly.pdbx_seq_one_letter_code
_entity_poly.pdbx_strand_id
1 'polypeptide(L)'
;MSDIDRETEGAVRRFLSLIADRYDIAGAIIYGSRARGTHRPESDADVAFDVLLETGILVSPLSVWLDEWEHPEDYPNPALLQRIGREGVRL
;
A
#
# COMPACT_ATOMS: atom_id res chain seq x y z
N MET A 1 -6.01 -13.02 -14.60
CA MET A 1 -5.19 -12.01 -13.89
C MET A 1 -5.38 -10.71 -14.64
N SER A 2 -5.72 -9.63 -13.94
CA SER A 2 -5.72 -8.29 -14.56
C SER A 2 -4.29 -8.03 -15.02
N ASP A 3 -4.07 -7.80 -16.32
CA ASP A 3 -2.75 -7.40 -16.82
C ASP A 3 -2.52 -6.00 -16.29
N ILE A 4 -1.68 -5.89 -15.27
CA ILE A 4 -1.26 -4.60 -14.75
C ILE A 4 -0.45 -3.88 -15.83
N ASP A 5 -0.64 -2.56 -15.96
CA ASP A 5 0.13 -1.81 -16.94
C ASP A 5 1.63 -1.83 -16.57
N ARG A 6 2.47 -1.76 -17.61
CA ARG A 6 3.93 -1.90 -17.46
C ARG A 6 4.55 -0.77 -16.65
N GLU A 7 3.95 0.42 -16.65
CA GLU A 7 4.47 1.57 -15.93
C GLU A 7 4.29 1.36 -14.42
N THR A 8 3.09 0.93 -14.01
CA THR A 8 2.82 0.55 -12.62
C THR A 8 3.72 -0.60 -12.18
N GLU A 9 3.83 -1.67 -12.97
CA GLU A 9 4.73 -2.78 -12.62
C GLU A 9 6.19 -2.31 -12.46
N GLY A 10 6.67 -1.49 -13.40
CA GLY A 10 8.02 -0.94 -13.35
C GLY A 10 8.28 -0.08 -12.12
N ALA A 11 7.35 0.82 -11.79
CA ALA A 11 7.44 1.69 -10.62
C ALA A 11 7.48 0.87 -9.31
N VAL A 12 6.59 -0.11 -9.16
CA VAL A 12 6.51 -0.95 -7.95
C VAL A 12 7.76 -1.82 -7.82
N ARG A 13 8.22 -2.47 -8.90
CA ARG A 13 9.48 -3.24 -8.86
C ARG A 13 10.67 -2.36 -8.51
N ARG A 14 10.72 -1.13 -9.02
CA ARG A 14 11.80 -0.20 -8.68
C ARG A 14 11.76 0.18 -7.21
N PHE A 15 10.58 0.51 -6.67
CA PHE A 15 10.41 0.79 -5.25
C PHE A 15 10.87 -0.38 -4.37
N LEU A 16 10.42 -1.60 -4.66
CA LEU A 16 10.83 -2.81 -3.93
C LEU A 16 12.35 -3.00 -3.96
N SER A 17 13.00 -2.78 -5.11
CA SER A 17 14.46 -2.87 -5.21
C SER A 17 15.21 -1.85 -4.36
N LEU A 18 14.63 -0.67 -4.10
CA LEU A 18 15.25 0.38 -3.29
C LEU A 18 15.18 0.07 -1.80
N ILE A 19 14.18 -0.69 -1.36
CA ILE A 19 13.96 -1.02 0.05
C ILE A 19 14.50 -2.41 0.42
N ALA A 20 14.76 -3.28 -0.56
CA ALA A 20 15.20 -4.66 -0.35
C ALA A 20 16.56 -4.77 0.37
N ASP A 21 17.45 -3.78 0.23
CA ASP A 21 18.73 -3.77 0.95
C ASP A 21 18.57 -3.57 2.47
N ARG A 22 17.41 -3.06 2.91
CA ARG A 22 17.14 -2.72 4.30
C ARG A 22 16.12 -3.64 4.97
N TYR A 23 15.30 -4.33 4.19
CA TYR A 23 14.17 -5.12 4.67
C TYR A 23 14.10 -6.45 3.93
N ASP A 24 13.89 -7.54 4.66
CA ASP A 24 13.58 -8.83 4.05
C ASP A 24 12.12 -8.83 3.57
N ILE A 25 11.94 -8.65 2.26
CA ILE A 25 10.62 -8.54 1.63
C ILE A 25 10.15 -9.93 1.21
N ALA A 26 9.08 -10.43 1.84
CA ALA A 26 8.51 -11.74 1.52
C ALA A 26 7.65 -11.71 0.24
N GLY A 27 7.02 -10.57 -0.05
CA GLY A 27 6.17 -10.41 -1.22
C GLY A 27 5.51 -9.04 -1.29
N ALA A 28 4.85 -8.76 -2.42
CA ALA A 28 4.09 -7.54 -2.64
C ALA A 28 2.82 -7.81 -3.47
N ILE A 29 1.76 -7.08 -3.15
CA ILE A 29 0.46 -7.11 -3.82
C ILE A 29 0.09 -5.68 -4.19
N ILE A 30 -0.25 -5.47 -5.47
CA ILE A 30 -0.76 -4.18 -5.95
C ILE A 30 -2.28 -4.22 -5.86
N TYR A 31 -2.87 -3.17 -5.31
CA TYR A 31 -4.31 -3.00 -5.21
C TYR A 31 -4.72 -1.62 -5.72
N GLY A 32 -5.93 -1.18 -5.38
CA GLY A 32 -6.40 0.16 -5.76
C GLY A 32 -6.78 0.30 -7.23
N SER A 33 -6.83 1.55 -7.69
CA SER A 33 -7.31 1.92 -9.02
C SER A 33 -6.45 1.33 -10.14
N ARG A 34 -5.13 1.25 -9.94
CA ARG A 34 -4.18 0.69 -10.91
C ARG A 34 -4.35 -0.81 -11.07
N ALA A 35 -4.50 -1.58 -9.99
CA ALA A 35 -4.79 -3.01 -10.07
C ALA A 35 -6.15 -3.31 -10.76
N ARG A 36 -7.15 -2.45 -10.53
CA ARG A 36 -8.49 -2.58 -11.14
C ARG A 36 -8.57 -2.07 -12.59
N GLY A 37 -7.53 -1.41 -13.10
CA GLY A 37 -7.56 -0.79 -14.43
C GLY A 37 -8.48 0.42 -14.53
N THR A 38 -8.85 1.05 -13.41
CA THR A 38 -9.73 2.24 -13.36
C THR A 38 -8.96 3.51 -12.98
N HIS A 39 -7.63 3.48 -13.11
CA HIS A 39 -6.76 4.59 -12.75
C HIS A 39 -6.81 5.71 -13.78
N ARG A 40 -6.49 6.92 -13.33
CA ARG A 40 -6.22 8.09 -14.17
C ARG A 40 -4.71 8.34 -14.22
N PRO A 41 -4.18 9.15 -15.15
CA PRO A 41 -2.75 9.41 -15.25
C PRO A 41 -2.10 9.89 -13.93
N GLU A 42 -2.84 10.66 -13.13
CA GLU A 42 -2.42 11.21 -11.84
C GLU A 42 -2.60 10.26 -10.65
N SER A 43 -3.13 9.05 -10.86
CA SER A 43 -3.35 8.09 -9.76
C SER A 43 -2.04 7.52 -9.25
N ASP A 44 -1.89 7.41 -7.94
CA ASP A 44 -0.78 6.67 -7.32
C ASP A 44 -0.96 5.15 -7.43
N ALA A 45 0.10 4.41 -7.09
CA ALA A 45 0.08 2.95 -7.01
C ALA A 45 0.00 2.49 -5.56
N ASP A 46 -1.10 1.83 -5.21
CA ASP A 46 -1.30 1.23 -3.90
C ASP A 46 -0.63 -0.15 -3.83
N VAL A 47 0.36 -0.29 -2.96
CA VAL A 47 1.13 -1.53 -2.79
C VAL A 47 1.16 -1.95 -1.33
N ALA A 48 0.73 -3.19 -1.05
CA ALA A 48 0.95 -3.84 0.23
C ALA A 48 2.16 -4.77 0.05
N PHE A 49 3.12 -4.73 0.97
CA PHE A 49 4.27 -5.63 0.97
C PHE A 49 4.53 -6.11 2.38
N ASP A 50 4.92 -7.37 2.50
CA ASP A 50 5.19 -7.99 3.78
C ASP A 50 6.68 -7.89 4.08
N VAL A 51 7.01 -7.15 5.13
CA VAL A 51 8.38 -7.08 5.66
C VAL A 51 8.51 -8.10 6.79
N LEU A 52 9.42 -9.05 6.64
CA LEU A 52 9.83 -9.91 7.73
C LEU A 52 10.91 -9.21 8.55
N LEU A 53 10.57 -8.91 9.80
CA LEU A 53 11.55 -8.45 10.77
C LEU A 53 12.20 -9.66 11.45
N GLU A 54 13.38 -9.47 12.06
CA GLU A 54 14.05 -10.50 12.88
C GLU A 54 13.14 -11.07 13.98
N THR A 55 12.08 -10.36 14.33
CA THR A 55 11.07 -10.76 15.33
C THR A 55 10.12 -11.87 14.85
N GLY A 56 10.12 -12.21 13.56
CA GLY A 56 9.17 -13.16 12.97
C GLY A 56 7.76 -12.57 12.75
N ILE A 57 7.60 -11.26 12.96
CA ILE A 57 6.33 -10.55 12.72
C ILE A 57 6.37 -9.94 11.33
N LEU A 58 5.34 -10.22 10.53
CA LEU A 58 5.12 -9.56 9.25
C LEU A 58 4.45 -8.21 9.47
N VAL A 59 5.06 -7.16 8.94
CA VAL A 59 4.50 -5.80 8.94
C VAL A 59 4.06 -5.45 7.53
N SER A 60 2.79 -5.11 7.39
CA SER A 60 2.21 -4.61 6.13
C SER A 60 1.84 -3.13 6.31
N PRO A 61 2.66 -2.19 5.80
CA PRO A 61 2.37 -0.78 5.95
C PRO A 61 1.24 -0.35 4.99
N LEU A 62 0.30 0.42 5.51
CA LEU A 62 -0.69 1.15 4.70
C LEU A 62 -0.26 2.61 4.66
N SER A 63 0.09 3.11 3.48
CA SER A 63 0.29 4.55 3.28
C SER A 63 -1.09 5.20 3.18
N VAL A 64 -1.32 6.24 3.98
CA VAL A 64 -2.56 7.03 3.97
C VAL A 64 -2.16 8.50 3.94
N TRP A 65 -2.79 9.29 3.08
CA TRP A 65 -2.55 10.71 3.03
C TRP A 65 -3.11 11.41 4.29
N LEU A 66 -2.52 12.53 4.69
CA LEU A 66 -2.92 13.20 5.93
C LEU A 66 -4.36 13.73 5.83
N ASP A 67 -4.73 14.28 4.68
CA ASP A 67 -6.09 14.76 4.39
C ASP A 67 -7.10 13.61 4.37
N GLU A 68 -6.77 12.46 3.75
CA GLU A 68 -7.62 11.25 3.82
C GLU A 68 -7.75 10.70 5.24
N TRP A 69 -6.71 10.83 6.06
CA TRP A 69 -6.75 10.43 7.47
C TRP A 69 -7.61 11.37 8.32
N GLU A 70 -7.57 12.67 8.04
CA GLU A 70 -8.41 13.69 8.68
C GLU A 70 -9.86 13.63 8.20
N HIS A 71 -10.08 13.22 6.94
CA HIS A 71 -11.37 13.10 6.25
C HIS A 71 -11.57 11.66 5.70
N PRO A 72 -11.74 10.65 6.57
CA PRO A 72 -11.81 9.25 6.14
C PRO A 72 -12.99 8.95 5.20
N GLU A 73 -14.02 9.79 5.16
CA GLU A 73 -15.12 9.73 4.19
C GLU A 73 -14.68 9.84 2.74
N ASP A 74 -13.54 10.49 2.46
CA ASP A 74 -13.01 10.71 1.11
C ASP A 74 -12.13 9.53 0.64
N TYR A 75 -11.69 8.67 1.57
CA TYR A 75 -10.91 7.48 1.24
C TYR A 75 -11.78 6.41 0.58
N PRO A 76 -11.31 5.67 -0.46
CA PRO A 76 -12.13 4.67 -1.16
C PRO A 76 -12.77 3.58 -0.28
N ASN A 77 -12.22 3.35 0.91
CA ASN A 77 -12.82 2.47 1.92
C ASN A 77 -12.87 3.15 3.29
N PRO A 78 -13.84 4.05 3.55
CA PRO A 78 -13.89 4.85 4.77
C PRO A 78 -13.90 3.99 6.04
N ALA A 79 -14.58 2.85 5.97
CA ALA A 79 -14.69 1.91 7.08
C ALA A 79 -13.32 1.32 7.51
N LEU A 80 -12.33 1.26 6.62
CA LEU A 80 -10.98 0.84 6.96
C LEU A 80 -10.30 1.87 7.85
N LEU A 81 -10.24 3.14 7.41
CA LEU A 81 -9.57 4.20 8.18
C LEU A 81 -10.26 4.43 9.53
N GLN A 82 -11.59 4.41 9.56
CA GLN A 82 -12.36 4.50 10.80
C GLN A 82 -12.04 3.35 11.76
N ARG A 83 -11.87 2.12 11.24
CA ARG A 83 -11.48 0.96 12.06
C ARG A 83 -10.07 1.12 12.62
N ILE A 84 -9.11 1.53 11.78
CA ILE A 84 -7.73 1.78 12.20
C ILE A 84 -7.70 2.86 13.29
N GLY A 85 -8.45 3.97 13.12
CA GLY A 85 -8.51 5.03 14.13
C GLY A 85 -9.11 4.59 15.47
N ARG A 86 -10.07 3.65 15.44
CA ARG A 86 -10.73 3.11 16.65
C ARG A 86 -9.92 2.03 17.37
N GLU A 87 -9.26 1.15 16.63
CA GLU A 87 -8.55 -0.03 17.15
C GLU A 87 -7.03 0.18 17.28
N GLY A 88 -6.50 1.24 16.66
CA GLY A 88 -5.08 1.54 16.62
C GLY A 88 -4.50 1.85 17.99
N VAL A 89 -3.29 1.35 18.22
CA VAL A 89 -2.48 1.65 19.41
C VAL A 89 -1.35 2.59 19.00
N ARG A 90 -1.24 3.74 19.68
CA ARG A 90 -0.08 4.63 19.54
C ARG A 90 1.07 4.08 20.37
N LEU A 91 2.25 3.95 19.76
CA LEU A 91 3.51 3.58 20.40
C LEU A 91 4.33 4.82 20.73
#